data_AF-A0A9D7NR92-F1
#
_entry.id   AF-A0A9D7NR92-F1
#
_cell.length_a   1.000
_cell.length_b   1.000
_cell.length_c   1.000
_cell.angle_alpha   90.00
_cell.angle_beta   90.00
_cell.angle_gamma   90.00
#
_symmetry.space_group_name_H-M   'P 1'
#
loop_
_entity.id
_entity.type
_entity.pdbx_description
1 polymer ?
#
loop_
_entity_poly.entity_id
_entity_poly.type
_entity_poly.pdbx_seq_one_letter_code
_entity_poly.pdbx_strand_id
1 'polypeptide(L)'
;MVFFDPADDFAPEGEVFAPADLEDAPREVLAGTFLRVVVAAGRDPDRDVAEEFAAVVEACRSVADLGGVVLVADEVGDYSRRADSHLTRLHRNGHHDGVASVLVSQCATDIPKTCRRTATRCTSLLQVNADDLDALAREYGDDFASNVKGWRPGRPPVVWTLPTLHHPRKERALP
;
A
#
# COMPACT_ATOMS: atom_id res chain seq x y z
N MET A 1 2.78 0.05 11.95
CA MET A 1 2.25 -0.26 10.58
C MET A 1 0.76 -0.05 10.64
N VAL A 2 0.18 0.70 9.70
CA VAL A 2 -1.22 1.11 9.67
C VAL A 2 -1.90 0.43 8.49
N PHE A 3 -3.00 -0.30 8.69
CA PHE A 3 -3.80 -0.89 7.60
C PHE A 3 -5.04 -0.03 7.36
N PHE A 4 -5.25 0.43 6.14
CA PHE A 4 -6.50 1.04 5.69
C PHE A 4 -7.33 -0.06 5.03
N ASP A 5 -8.31 -0.57 5.78
CA ASP A 5 -9.19 -1.68 5.39
C ASP A 5 -10.64 -1.17 5.39
N PRO A 6 -11.13 -0.66 4.25
CA PRO A 6 -12.47 -0.10 4.18
C PRO A 6 -13.57 -1.15 4.16
N ALA A 7 -13.26 -2.42 3.87
CA ALA A 7 -14.24 -3.50 3.79
C ALA A 7 -14.44 -4.24 5.12
N ASP A 8 -13.57 -4.00 6.11
CA ASP A 8 -13.52 -4.73 7.39
C ASP A 8 -13.23 -6.24 7.20
N ASP A 9 -12.55 -6.62 6.13
CA ASP A 9 -12.36 -8.03 5.74
C ASP A 9 -11.34 -8.78 6.60
N PHE A 10 -10.53 -8.08 7.40
CA PHE A 10 -9.48 -8.65 8.25
C PHE A 10 -9.81 -8.70 9.75
N ALA A 11 -10.68 -9.60 10.24
CA ALA A 11 -10.85 -9.82 11.70
C ALA A 11 -10.14 -11.11 12.20
N PRO A 12 -9.42 -11.13 13.36
CA PRO A 12 -9.49 -10.24 14.54
C PRO A 12 -8.13 -9.67 15.06
N GLU A 13 -7.08 -9.56 14.22
CA GLU A 13 -5.76 -9.11 14.70
C GLU A 13 -5.62 -7.56 14.66
N GLY A 14 -5.28 -6.96 15.81
CA GLY A 14 -4.97 -5.52 15.94
C GLY A 14 -6.05 -4.69 16.62
N GLU A 15 -5.67 -3.49 17.08
CA GLU A 15 -6.63 -2.49 17.58
C GLU A 15 -7.30 -1.78 16.39
N VAL A 16 -8.64 -1.70 16.44
CA VAL A 16 -9.47 -1.08 15.41
C VAL A 16 -9.73 0.38 15.76
N PHE A 17 -9.42 1.27 14.82
CA PHE A 17 -9.70 2.70 14.93
C PHE A 17 -10.56 3.17 13.76
N ALA A 18 -11.51 4.07 14.03
CA ALA A 18 -12.10 4.87 12.96
C ALA A 18 -11.12 5.97 12.55
N PRO A 19 -11.13 6.45 11.29
CA PRO A 19 -10.23 7.51 10.83
C PRO A 19 -10.26 8.78 11.70
N ALA A 20 -11.45 9.18 12.16
CA ALA A 20 -11.63 10.36 13.00
C ALA A 20 -10.98 10.23 14.38
N ASP A 21 -10.86 9.01 14.90
CA ASP A 21 -10.29 8.76 16.23
C ASP A 21 -8.76 8.73 16.22
N LEU A 22 -8.13 8.76 15.04
CA LEU A 22 -6.68 8.72 14.89
C LEU A 22 -6.01 10.05 15.23
N GLU A 23 -6.70 11.17 15.07
CA GLU A 23 -6.16 12.48 15.43
C GLU A 23 -5.94 12.62 16.95
N ASP A 24 -6.83 12.00 17.73
CA ASP A 24 -6.82 12.02 19.19
C ASP A 24 -6.16 10.78 19.82
N ALA A 25 -5.73 9.81 19.00
CA ALA A 25 -5.10 8.59 19.49
C ALA A 25 -3.75 8.92 20.17
N PRO A 26 -3.45 8.31 21.35
CA PRO A 26 -2.15 8.49 21.99
C PRO A 26 -1.01 8.14 21.02
N ARG A 27 0.01 8.99 20.92
CA ARG A 27 1.13 8.80 19.97
C ARG A 27 1.84 7.46 20.18
N GLU A 28 1.82 6.93 21.39
CA GLU A 28 2.39 5.64 21.75
C GLU A 28 1.64 4.45 21.11
N VAL A 29 0.32 4.58 20.90
CA VAL A 29 -0.49 3.60 20.17
C VAL A 29 -0.07 3.57 18.70
N LEU A 30 0.14 4.76 18.13
CA LEU A 30 0.61 4.95 16.75
C LEU A 30 2.05 4.48 16.50
N ALA A 31 2.92 4.55 17.52
CA ALA A 31 4.33 4.20 17.42
C ALA A 31 4.67 2.75 17.83
N GLY A 32 3.84 2.13 18.68
CA GLY A 32 4.17 0.87 19.36
C GLY A 32 3.69 -0.42 18.70
N THR A 33 2.69 -0.36 17.81
CA THR A 33 1.93 -1.55 17.40
C THR A 33 1.62 -1.62 15.89
N PHE A 34 1.19 -2.79 15.43
CA PHE A 34 0.38 -2.95 14.22
C PHE A 34 -1.01 -2.35 14.49
N LEU A 35 -1.40 -1.33 13.72
CA LEU A 35 -2.68 -0.65 13.85
C LEU A 35 -3.54 -0.93 12.63
N ARG A 36 -4.81 -1.24 12.88
CA ARG A 36 -5.79 -1.44 11.83
C ARG A 36 -6.78 -0.27 11.87
N VAL A 37 -6.77 0.51 10.81
CA VAL A 37 -7.74 1.56 10.58
C VAL A 37 -8.83 0.96 9.71
N VAL A 38 -9.90 0.56 10.37
CA VAL A 38 -11.09 0.10 9.66
C VAL A 38 -11.93 1.32 9.38
N VAL A 39 -12.08 1.64 8.09
CA VAL A 39 -13.16 2.51 7.68
C VAL A 39 -14.38 1.63 7.63
N ALA A 40 -15.31 1.74 8.58
CA ALA A 40 -16.50 0.89 8.55
C ALA A 40 -17.29 1.13 7.24
N ALA A 41 -17.12 0.27 6.24
CA ALA A 41 -18.03 0.22 5.10
C ALA A 41 -19.44 -0.04 5.64
N GLY A 42 -20.32 0.94 5.45
CA GLY A 42 -21.75 0.69 5.54
C GLY A 42 -22.53 1.38 6.66
N ARG A 43 -22.22 2.63 7.02
CA ARG A 43 -23.20 3.44 7.79
C ARG A 43 -23.59 4.78 7.21
N ASP A 44 -22.89 5.27 6.18
CA ASP A 44 -23.27 6.54 5.57
C ASP A 44 -22.99 6.54 4.05
N PRO A 45 -24.03 6.61 3.19
CA PRO A 45 -23.84 6.78 1.74
C PRO A 45 -23.22 8.14 1.38
N ASP A 46 -23.11 9.08 2.32
CA ASP A 46 -22.52 10.40 2.12
C ASP A 46 -21.04 10.50 2.58
N ARG A 47 -20.43 9.42 3.08
CA ARG A 47 -19.01 9.42 3.50
C ARG A 47 -18.06 9.36 2.30
N ASP A 48 -17.28 10.43 2.12
CA ASP A 48 -16.24 10.48 1.10
C ASP A 48 -15.00 9.69 1.55
N VAL A 49 -14.88 8.47 1.04
CA VAL A 49 -13.71 7.58 1.26
C VAL A 49 -12.38 8.28 0.91
N ALA A 50 -12.38 9.27 0.02
CA ALA A 50 -11.19 10.07 -0.27
C ALA A 50 -10.78 10.96 0.91
N GLU A 51 -11.75 11.59 1.59
CA GLU A 51 -11.53 12.40 2.78
C GLU A 51 -11.04 11.54 3.94
N GLU A 52 -11.62 10.35 4.12
CA GLU A 52 -11.19 9.41 5.15
C GLU A 52 -9.78 8.88 4.89
N PHE A 53 -9.45 8.52 3.65
CA PHE A 53 -8.10 8.14 3.28
C PHE A 53 -7.11 9.30 3.52
N ALA A 54 -7.50 10.53 3.19
CA ALA A 54 -6.68 11.72 3.44
C ALA A 54 -6.41 11.91 4.95
N ALA A 55 -7.44 11.78 5.80
CA ALA A 55 -7.29 11.87 7.26
C ALA A 55 -6.32 10.81 7.80
N VAL A 56 -6.39 9.57 7.31
CA VAL A 56 -5.45 8.50 7.68
C VAL A 56 -4.02 8.83 7.26
N VAL A 57 -3.82 9.40 6.07
CA VAL A 57 -2.50 9.86 5.64
C VAL A 57 -1.97 10.95 6.55
N GLU A 58 -2.77 11.96 6.92
CA GLU A 58 -2.32 13.02 7.84
C GLU A 58 -2.03 12.48 9.25
N ALA A 59 -2.82 11.54 9.75
CA ALA A 59 -2.53 10.86 11.01
C ALA A 59 -1.20 10.08 10.95
N CYS A 60 -0.91 9.39 9.84
CA CYS A 60 0.39 8.74 9.66
C CYS A 60 1.56 9.75 9.67
N ARG A 61 1.36 10.93 9.08
CA ARG A 61 2.37 11.99 9.06
C ARG A 61 2.66 12.57 10.43
N SER A 62 1.64 12.73 11.28
CA SER A 62 1.77 13.35 12.60
C SER A 62 2.68 12.55 13.56
N VAL A 63 2.91 11.27 13.26
CA VAL A 63 3.76 10.36 14.04
C VAL A 63 4.98 9.84 13.28
N ALA A 64 5.23 10.33 12.07
CA ALA A 64 6.33 9.86 11.23
C ALA A 64 7.72 10.17 11.85
N ASP A 65 7.81 11.19 12.70
CA ASP A 65 9.00 11.56 13.47
C ASP A 65 9.44 10.49 14.49
N LEU A 66 8.58 9.51 14.79
CA LEU A 66 8.85 8.41 15.73
C LEU A 66 9.55 7.19 15.12
N GLY A 67 10.00 7.28 13.86
CA GLY A 67 10.75 6.21 13.19
C GLY A 67 10.20 5.78 11.83
N GLY A 68 9.30 6.58 11.25
CA GLY A 68 8.63 6.30 10.00
C GLY A 68 7.45 5.33 10.14
N VAL A 69 6.44 5.50 9.28
CA VAL A 69 5.21 4.71 9.29
C VAL A 69 5.08 3.95 7.98
N VAL A 70 4.55 2.74 8.04
CA VAL A 70 4.10 2.00 6.85
C VAL A 70 2.58 2.03 6.83
N LEU A 71 1.99 2.63 5.79
CA LEU A 71 0.55 2.59 5.50
C LEU A 71 0.28 1.52 4.44
N VAL A 72 -0.47 0.50 4.79
CA VAL A 72 -0.98 -0.54 3.89
C VAL A 72 -2.39 -0.15 3.48
N ALA A 73 -2.58 0.21 2.22
CA ALA A 73 -3.87 0.54 1.65
C ALA A 73 -4.42 -0.70 0.95
N ASP A 74 -5.38 -1.36 1.58
CA ASP A 74 -5.99 -2.57 1.03
C ASP A 74 -7.12 -2.26 0.06
N GLU A 75 -7.48 -3.23 -0.77
CA GLU A 75 -8.59 -3.18 -1.73
C GLU A 75 -8.67 -1.86 -2.51
N VAL A 76 -7.53 -1.40 -3.03
CA VAL A 76 -7.42 -0.11 -3.72
C VAL A 76 -8.41 0.02 -4.87
N GLY A 77 -8.82 -1.09 -5.51
CA GLY A 77 -9.89 -1.11 -6.52
C GLY A 77 -11.17 -0.39 -6.10
N ASP A 78 -11.56 -0.46 -4.84
CA ASP A 78 -12.85 0.01 -4.35
C ASP A 78 -12.95 1.54 -4.21
N TYR A 79 -11.80 2.21 -4.05
CA TYR A 79 -11.75 3.65 -3.81
C TYR A 79 -10.70 4.39 -4.63
N SER A 80 -9.88 3.71 -5.42
CA SER A 80 -8.82 4.30 -6.26
C SER A 80 -9.29 5.52 -7.04
N ARG A 81 -10.46 5.44 -7.70
CA ARG A 81 -10.99 6.55 -8.51
C ARG A 81 -11.31 7.80 -7.69
N ARG A 82 -11.72 7.62 -6.43
CA ARG A 82 -12.07 8.71 -5.51
C ARG A 82 -10.82 9.27 -4.82
N ALA A 83 -9.89 8.40 -4.44
CA ALA A 83 -8.67 8.76 -3.71
C ALA A 83 -7.41 8.91 -4.59
N ASP A 84 -7.52 8.95 -5.93
CA ASP A 84 -6.39 8.88 -6.87
C ASP A 84 -5.31 9.94 -6.59
N SER A 85 -5.74 11.17 -6.29
CA SER A 85 -4.86 12.30 -5.99
C SER A 85 -4.07 12.06 -4.69
N HIS A 86 -4.72 11.54 -3.65
CA HIS A 86 -4.11 11.24 -2.36
C HIS A 86 -3.18 10.03 -2.45
N LEU A 87 -3.61 8.94 -3.10
CA LEU A 87 -2.80 7.76 -3.36
C LEU A 87 -1.54 8.11 -4.15
N THR A 88 -1.69 8.86 -5.24
CA THR A 88 -0.56 9.27 -6.08
C THR A 88 0.40 10.18 -5.33
N ARG A 89 -0.12 11.15 -4.56
CA ARG A 89 0.72 12.06 -3.77
C ARG A 89 1.47 11.33 -2.67
N LEU A 90 0.81 10.46 -1.93
CA LEU A 90 1.41 9.61 -0.90
C LEU A 90 2.50 8.73 -1.52
N HIS A 91 2.20 8.01 -2.59
CA HIS A 91 3.14 7.06 -3.16
C HIS A 91 4.39 7.75 -3.75
N ARG A 92 4.23 8.97 -4.29
CA ARG A 92 5.35 9.75 -4.84
C ARG A 92 6.21 10.43 -3.75
N ASN A 93 5.57 11.01 -2.74
CA ASN A 93 6.24 11.90 -1.78
C ASN A 93 6.32 11.33 -0.37
N GLY A 94 5.75 10.16 -0.10
CA GLY A 94 5.61 9.62 1.25
C GLY A 94 6.94 9.46 1.98
N HIS A 95 8.04 9.19 1.27
CA HIS A 95 9.37 9.14 1.88
C HIS A 95 9.83 10.48 2.48
N HIS A 96 9.41 11.63 1.92
CA HIS A 96 9.66 12.95 2.52
C HIS A 96 8.84 13.16 3.78
N ASP A 97 7.66 12.53 3.83
CA ASP A 97 6.72 12.62 4.93
C ASP A 97 6.96 11.53 5.99
N GLY A 98 7.98 10.68 5.81
CA GLY A 98 8.25 9.51 6.66
C GLY A 98 7.17 8.42 6.60
N VAL A 99 6.32 8.41 5.57
CA VAL A 99 5.27 7.41 5.34
C VAL A 99 5.59 6.56 4.11
N ALA A 100 5.90 5.28 4.31
CA ALA A 100 5.99 4.30 3.22
C ALA A 100 4.59 3.73 2.94
N SER A 101 4.20 3.64 1.66
CA SER A 101 2.90 3.06 1.28
C SER A 101 3.05 1.67 0.67
N VAL A 102 2.17 0.74 1.05
CA VAL A 102 1.93 -0.54 0.36
C VAL A 102 0.52 -0.49 -0.20
N LEU A 103 0.37 -0.68 -1.50
CA LEU A 103 -0.93 -0.65 -2.18
C LEU A 103 -1.29 -2.08 -2.57
N VAL A 104 -2.47 -2.56 -2.17
CA VAL A 104 -2.93 -3.92 -2.41
C VAL A 104 -4.22 -3.87 -3.23
N SER A 105 -4.30 -4.70 -4.26
CA SER A 105 -5.54 -4.91 -5.03
C SER A 105 -5.52 -6.26 -5.73
N GLN A 106 -6.70 -6.73 -6.12
CA GLN A 106 -6.87 -7.96 -6.87
C GLN A 106 -6.45 -7.80 -8.35
N CYS A 107 -6.72 -6.64 -8.94
CA CYS A 107 -6.32 -6.32 -10.32
C CYS A 107 -5.15 -5.32 -10.32
N ALA A 108 -4.16 -5.53 -11.17
CA ALA A 108 -3.04 -4.59 -11.30
C ALA A 108 -3.50 -3.20 -11.79
N THR A 109 -4.55 -3.17 -12.62
CA THR A 109 -5.11 -1.96 -13.21
C THR A 109 -5.83 -1.05 -12.21
N ASP A 110 -6.30 -1.59 -11.08
CA ASP A 110 -6.93 -0.84 -9.98
C ASP A 110 -5.98 0.14 -9.31
N ILE A 111 -4.70 -0.22 -9.21
CA ILE A 111 -3.68 0.64 -8.63
C ILE A 111 -3.40 1.78 -9.63
N PRO A 112 -3.42 3.06 -9.24
CA PRO A 112 -3.15 4.14 -10.18
C PRO A 112 -1.84 3.96 -10.96
N LYS A 113 -1.85 4.30 -12.25
CA LYS A 113 -0.67 4.16 -13.12
C LYS A 113 0.56 4.84 -12.52
N THR A 114 0.39 6.03 -11.96
CA THR A 114 1.50 6.77 -11.37
C THR A 114 2.12 5.97 -10.23
N CYS A 115 1.31 5.40 -9.33
CA CYS A 115 1.77 4.55 -8.24
C CYS A 115 2.55 3.34 -8.76
N ARG A 116 2.02 2.62 -9.77
CA ARG A 116 2.75 1.49 -10.39
C ARG A 116 4.12 1.90 -10.92
N ARG A 117 4.19 3.01 -11.66
CA ARG A 117 5.43 3.52 -12.26
C ARG A 117 6.48 3.92 -11.22
N THR A 118 6.04 4.41 -10.06
CA THR A 118 6.93 4.87 -8.98
C THR A 118 7.23 3.80 -7.94
N ALA A 119 6.65 2.60 -8.09
CA ALA A 119 6.86 1.52 -7.16
C ALA A 119 8.34 1.13 -7.11
N THR A 120 8.84 0.94 -5.89
CA THR A 120 10.20 0.44 -5.64
C THR A 120 10.25 -1.08 -5.62
N ARG A 121 9.11 -1.71 -5.34
CA ARG A 121 8.92 -3.15 -5.33
C ARG A 121 7.48 -3.46 -5.71
N CYS A 122 7.29 -4.46 -6.57
CA CYS A 122 5.99 -5.02 -6.89
C CYS A 122 6.02 -6.51 -6.57
N THR A 123 5.00 -6.99 -5.85
CA THR A 123 4.79 -8.40 -5.55
C THR A 123 3.44 -8.81 -6.13
N SER A 124 3.39 -9.90 -6.89
CA SER A 124 2.14 -10.37 -7.48
C SER A 124 2.04 -11.89 -7.42
N LEU A 125 0.81 -12.39 -7.30
CA LEU A 125 0.47 -13.80 -7.42
C LEU A 125 0.07 -14.11 -8.87
N LEU A 126 -0.96 -14.91 -9.11
CA LEU A 126 -1.50 -15.13 -10.44
C LEU A 126 -2.28 -13.90 -10.91
N GLN A 127 -2.05 -13.49 -12.16
CA GLN A 127 -2.94 -12.61 -12.92
C GLN A 127 -3.25 -13.28 -14.25
N VAL A 128 -4.53 -13.27 -14.65
CA VAL A 128 -4.98 -13.90 -15.90
C VAL A 128 -5.65 -12.91 -16.86
N ASN A 129 -6.08 -11.76 -16.36
CA ASN A 129 -6.66 -10.71 -17.18
C ASN A 129 -5.58 -10.08 -18.06
N ALA A 130 -5.90 -9.86 -19.34
CA ALA A 130 -4.95 -9.33 -20.32
C ALA A 130 -4.53 -7.89 -20.01
N ASP A 131 -5.45 -7.04 -19.58
CA ASP A 131 -5.17 -5.63 -19.28
C ASP A 131 -4.27 -5.49 -18.05
N ASP A 132 -4.44 -6.35 -17.05
CA ASP A 132 -3.56 -6.41 -15.89
C ASP A 132 -2.15 -6.88 -16.26
N LEU A 133 -2.05 -7.95 -17.04
CA LEU A 133 -0.76 -8.45 -17.52
C LEU A 133 -0.03 -7.41 -18.37
N ASP A 134 -0.74 -6.70 -19.25
CA ASP A 134 -0.21 -5.61 -20.05
C ASP A 134 0.26 -4.44 -19.18
N ALA A 135 -0.51 -4.08 -18.14
CA ALA A 135 -0.11 -3.03 -17.19
C ALA A 135 1.17 -3.41 -16.42
N LEU A 136 1.29 -4.67 -15.99
CA LEU A 136 2.50 -5.17 -15.32
C LEU A 136 3.70 -5.22 -16.28
N ALA A 137 3.51 -5.67 -17.52
CA ALA A 137 4.57 -5.74 -18.52
C ALA A 137 5.14 -4.35 -18.84
N ARG A 138 4.27 -3.36 -19.01
CA ARG A 138 4.66 -1.97 -19.31
C ARG A 138 5.51 -1.32 -18.22
N GLU A 139 5.20 -1.58 -16.96
CA GLU A 139 5.87 -0.90 -15.83
C GLU A 139 7.04 -1.72 -15.25
N TYR A 140 6.99 -3.06 -15.31
CA TYR A 140 7.95 -3.95 -14.63
C TYR A 140 8.68 -4.91 -15.58
N GLY A 141 8.31 -4.96 -16.85
CA GLY A 141 8.93 -5.78 -17.90
C GLY A 141 8.18 -7.07 -18.23
N ASP A 142 8.32 -7.52 -19.48
CA ASP A 142 7.65 -8.71 -20.03
C ASP A 142 7.97 -9.99 -19.26
N ASP A 143 9.21 -10.13 -18.76
CA ASP A 143 9.63 -11.27 -17.94
C ASP A 143 8.84 -11.35 -16.62
N PHE A 144 8.60 -10.20 -15.97
CA PHE A 144 7.81 -10.17 -14.74
C PHE A 144 6.36 -10.57 -15.01
N ALA A 145 5.72 -9.97 -16.00
CA ALA A 145 4.34 -10.29 -16.38
C ALA A 145 4.19 -11.77 -16.81
N SER A 146 5.16 -12.31 -17.55
CA SER A 146 5.18 -13.72 -17.95
C SER A 146 5.28 -14.67 -16.75
N ASN A 147 6.12 -14.34 -15.76
CA ASN A 147 6.24 -15.10 -14.53
C ASN A 147 4.96 -15.04 -13.69
N VAL A 148 4.32 -13.87 -13.60
CA VAL A 148 3.03 -13.67 -12.93
C VAL A 148 1.94 -14.53 -13.57
N LYS A 149 1.80 -14.52 -14.90
CA LYS A 149 0.87 -15.38 -15.65
C LYS A 149 1.12 -16.88 -15.41
N GLY A 150 2.39 -17.24 -15.20
CA GLY A 150 2.84 -18.61 -14.93
C GLY A 150 2.76 -19.03 -13.46
N TRP A 151 2.37 -18.14 -12.54
CA TRP A 151 2.36 -18.43 -11.11
C TRP A 151 1.38 -19.56 -10.75
N ARG A 152 1.67 -20.30 -9.67
CA ARG A 152 0.86 -21.42 -9.18
C ARG A 152 0.79 -21.41 -7.65
N PRO A 153 -0.34 -21.84 -7.05
CA PRO A 153 -0.44 -22.01 -5.60
C PRO A 153 0.70 -22.83 -5.01
N GLY A 154 1.19 -22.43 -3.83
CA GLY A 154 2.33 -23.06 -3.16
C GLY A 154 3.72 -22.59 -3.64
N ARG A 155 3.79 -21.73 -4.67
CA ARG A 155 5.04 -21.04 -5.04
C ARG A 155 5.15 -19.70 -4.32
N PRO A 156 6.37 -19.21 -4.05
CA PRO A 156 6.54 -17.85 -3.56
C PRO A 156 5.95 -16.85 -4.57
N PRO A 157 5.48 -15.68 -4.10
CA PRO A 157 5.03 -14.61 -4.99
C PRO A 157 6.11 -14.20 -6.00
N VAL A 158 5.70 -13.75 -7.18
CA VAL A 158 6.61 -13.16 -8.15
C VAL A 158 6.96 -11.75 -7.68
N VAL A 159 8.24 -11.43 -7.62
CA VAL A 159 8.72 -10.14 -7.10
C VAL A 159 9.54 -9.43 -8.15
N TRP A 160 9.19 -8.18 -8.42
CA TRP A 160 10.01 -7.22 -9.13
C TRP A 160 10.52 -6.18 -8.13
N THR A 161 11.76 -5.73 -8.28
CA THR A 161 12.36 -4.66 -7.49
C THR A 161 13.01 -3.67 -8.44
N LEU A 162 12.86 -2.37 -8.16
CA LEU A 162 13.45 -1.31 -8.95
C LEU A 162 14.97 -1.55 -9.06
N PRO A 163 15.53 -1.69 -10.28
CA PRO A 163 16.92 -2.09 -10.46
C PRO A 163 17.93 -1.18 -9.77
N THR A 164 17.61 0.11 -9.61
CA THR A 164 18.48 1.10 -8.97
C THR A 164 18.54 0.98 -7.44
N LEU A 165 17.66 0.18 -6.82
CA LEU A 165 17.72 -0.12 -5.39
C LEU A 165 18.71 -1.25 -5.04
N HIS A 166 19.26 -1.94 -6.05
CA HIS A 166 20.41 -2.80 -5.83
C HIS A 166 21.65 -1.94 -5.56
N HIS A 167 21.86 -1.54 -4.32
CA HIS A 167 23.22 -1.37 -3.85
C HIS A 167 23.85 -2.76 -3.80
N PRO A 168 24.91 -3.07 -4.56
CA PRO A 168 25.74 -4.20 -4.18
C PRO A 168 26.14 -3.93 -2.74
N ARG A 169 25.78 -4.83 -1.82
CA ARG A 169 26.39 -4.85 -0.49
C ARG A 169 27.89 -4.80 -0.77
N LYS A 170 28.54 -3.67 -0.49
CA LYS A 170 29.99 -3.70 -0.26
C LYS A 170 30.12 -4.71 0.86
N GLU A 171 30.66 -5.89 0.55
CA GLU A 171 31.15 -6.80 1.57
C GLU A 171 32.05 -5.95 2.46
N ARG A 172 31.53 -5.57 3.64
CA ARG A 172 32.37 -5.09 4.71
C ARG A 172 33.23 -6.31 5.02
N ALA A 173 34.46 -6.31 4.51
CA ALA A 173 35.52 -7.11 5.09
C ALA A 173 35.45 -6.86 6.60
N LEU A 174 35.03 -7.90 7.33
CA LEU A 174 35.05 -7.86 8.78
C LEU A 174 36.52 -7.65 9.21
N PRO A 175 36.78 -6.80 10.22
CA PRO A 175 38.12 -6.64 10.77
C PRO A 175 38.65 -7.94 11.36
#